data_AF-A0A929NN61-F1
#
_entry.id   AF-A0A929NN61-F1
#
_cell.length_a   1.000
_cell.length_b   1.000
_cell.length_c   1.000
_cell.angle_alpha   90.00
_cell.angle_beta   90.00
_cell.angle_gamma   90.00
#
_symmetry.space_group_name_H-M   'P 1'
#
loop_
_entity.id
_entity.type
_entity.pdbx_description
1 polymer ?
#
loop_
_entity_poly.entity_id
_entity_poly.type
_entity_poly.pdbx_seq_one_letter_code
_entity_poly.pdbx_strand_id
1 'polypeptide(L)'
;MTVREHEIRERQFEFDEKRRKLRDLNDLRQHIEASLDRIASGPAGSYGDNRPVEERRETLRKSLDDIDRQISETEIAMEAARSFLEESENVRDGYDRVPVAVGKGRGRGQVEHIRIVRAQRG
;
A
#
# COMPACT_ATOMS: atom_id res chain seq x y z
N MET A 1 16.41 4.06 -25.39
CA MET A 1 15.33 3.84 -24.41
C MET A 1 14.42 2.79 -24.98
N THR A 2 14.29 1.63 -24.33
CA THR A 2 13.48 0.50 -24.81
C THR A 2 12.04 0.61 -24.32
N VAL A 3 11.09 -0.05 -25.00
CA VAL A 3 9.67 -0.11 -24.58
C VAL A 3 9.54 -0.56 -23.11
N ARG A 4 10.40 -1.51 -22.70
CA ARG A 4 10.45 -2.04 -21.33
C ARG A 4 10.94 -1.03 -20.29
N GLU A 5 11.91 -0.17 -20.63
CA GLU A 5 12.36 0.91 -19.73
C GLU A 5 11.27 1.97 -19.52
N HIS A 6 10.44 2.21 -20.54
CA HIS A 6 9.28 3.09 -20.43
C HIS A 6 8.22 2.51 -19.49
N GLU A 7 7.86 1.23 -19.66
CA GLU A 7 6.90 0.53 -18.80
C GLU A 7 7.33 0.54 -17.33
N ILE A 8 8.61 0.29 -17.03
CA ILE A 8 9.14 0.34 -15.66
C ILE A 8 8.97 1.75 -15.08
N ARG A 9 9.27 2.79 -15.87
CA ARG A 9 9.17 4.19 -15.40
C ARG A 9 7.73 4.62 -15.14
N GLU A 10 6.79 4.22 -16.00
CA GLU A 10 5.37 4.48 -15.79
C GLU A 10 4.86 3.78 -14.53
N ARG A 11 5.28 2.53 -14.29
CA ARG A 11 4.92 1.78 -13.08
C ARG A 11 5.52 2.38 -11.80
N GLN A 12 6.76 2.89 -11.87
CA GLN A 12 7.36 3.62 -10.76
C GLN A 12 6.60 4.92 -10.46
N PHE A 13 6.21 5.66 -11.50
CA PHE A 13 5.39 6.86 -11.34
C PHE A 13 4.03 6.53 -10.70
N GLU A 14 3.35 5.49 -11.18
CA GLU A 14 2.08 5.00 -10.61
C GLU A 14 2.24 4.62 -9.13
N PHE A 15 3.35 3.97 -8.76
CA PHE A 15 3.66 3.61 -7.37
C PHE A 15 3.85 4.85 -6.48
N ASP A 16 4.60 5.85 -6.97
CA ASP A 16 4.82 7.11 -6.24
C ASP A 16 3.53 7.91 -6.06
N GLU A 17 2.65 7.93 -7.07
CA GLU A 17 1.32 8.54 -6.97
C GLU A 17 0.45 7.85 -5.91
N LYS A 18 0.42 6.51 -5.90
CA LYS A 18 -0.31 5.75 -4.87
C LYS A 18 0.26 6.02 -3.48
N ARG A 19 1.58 6.14 -3.35
CA ARG A 19 2.24 6.48 -2.08
C ARG A 19 1.85 7.87 -1.58
N ARG A 20 1.73 8.86 -2.47
CA ARG A 20 1.22 10.20 -2.12
C ARG A 20 -0.23 10.13 -1.68
N LYS A 21 -1.08 9.47 -2.45
CA LYS A 21 -2.50 9.26 -2.12
C LYS A 21 -2.66 8.61 -0.74
N LEU A 22 -1.87 7.59 -0.43
CA LEU A 22 -1.91 6.92 0.88
C LEU A 22 -1.57 7.87 2.03
N ARG A 23 -0.62 8.79 1.83
CA ARG A 23 -0.30 9.83 2.82
C ARG A 23 -1.49 10.77 3.02
N ASP A 24 -2.05 11.27 1.92
CA ASP A 24 -3.18 12.21 1.97
C ASP A 24 -4.42 11.59 2.64
N LEU A 25 -4.67 10.30 2.38
CA LEU A 25 -5.75 9.55 3.06
C LEU A 25 -5.50 9.40 4.56
N ASN A 26 -4.26 9.13 4.98
CA ASN A 26 -3.92 9.05 6.40
C ASN A 26 -4.04 10.42 7.09
N ASP A 27 -3.63 11.51 6.44
CA ASP A 27 -3.78 12.86 6.97
C ASP A 27 -5.28 13.21 7.11
N LEU A 28 -6.10 12.89 6.11
CA LEU A 28 -7.54 13.08 6.17
C LEU A 28 -8.18 12.25 7.30
N ARG A 29 -7.76 10.99 7.47
CA ARG A 29 -8.21 10.13 8.57
C ARG A 29 -7.94 10.78 9.93
N GLN A 30 -6.72 11.26 10.17
CA GLN A 30 -6.35 11.94 11.41
C GLN A 30 -7.18 13.21 11.64
N HIS A 31 -7.46 13.98 10.59
CA HIS A 31 -8.32 15.15 10.69
C HIS A 31 -9.76 14.81 11.08
N ILE A 32 -10.31 13.70 10.59
CA ILE A 32 -11.65 13.25 10.95
C ILE A 32 -11.69 12.68 12.37
N GLU A 33 -10.71 11.86 12.77
CA GLU A 33 -10.56 11.36 14.14
C GLU A 33 -10.49 12.54 15.14
N ALA A 34 -9.64 13.54 14.87
CA ALA A 34 -9.56 14.76 15.68
C ALA A 34 -10.87 15.57 15.69
N SER A 35 -11.68 15.47 14.64
CA SER A 35 -12.99 16.14 14.59
C SER A 35 -14.03 15.39 15.42
N LEU A 36 -13.99 14.05 15.44
CA LEU A 36 -14.81 13.22 16.33
C LEU A 36 -14.46 13.44 17.80
N ASP A 37 -13.17 13.49 18.13
CA ASP A 37 -12.69 13.75 19.50
C ASP A 37 -13.13 15.12 20.02
N ARG A 38 -13.08 16.13 19.13
CA ARG A 38 -13.61 17.46 19.44
C ARG A 38 -15.10 17.38 19.74
N ILE A 39 -15.91 16.73 18.91
CA ILE A 39 -17.36 16.57 19.17
C ILE A 39 -17.63 15.77 20.45
N ALA A 40 -16.76 14.82 20.82
CA ALA A 40 -16.87 14.09 22.08
C ALA A 40 -16.56 14.94 23.30
N SER A 41 -15.64 15.90 23.18
CA SER A 41 -15.08 16.68 24.29
C SER A 41 -15.62 18.11 24.40
N GLY A 42 -16.26 18.63 23.35
CA GLY A 42 -16.68 20.02 23.24
C GLY A 42 -18.06 20.32 23.83
N PRO A 43 -18.30 21.54 24.33
CA PRO A 43 -19.63 21.96 24.76
C PRO A 43 -20.58 21.98 23.56
N ALA A 44 -21.82 21.51 23.77
CA ALA A 44 -22.85 21.24 22.75
C ALA A 44 -23.25 22.44 21.85
N GLY A 45 -22.65 23.62 22.02
CA GLY A 45 -22.97 24.85 21.29
C GLY A 45 -21.84 25.49 20.48
N SER A 46 -20.64 24.89 20.39
CA SER A 46 -19.48 25.59 19.79
C SER A 46 -19.24 25.33 18.29
N TYR A 47 -20.12 24.60 17.61
CA TYR A 47 -19.89 24.19 16.23
C TYR A 47 -20.81 24.94 15.28
N GLY A 48 -20.25 25.70 14.34
CA GLY A 48 -20.96 26.46 13.30
C GLY A 48 -21.67 25.62 12.23
N ASP A 49 -21.97 24.36 12.53
CA ASP A 49 -22.78 23.45 11.73
C ASP A 49 -24.11 23.22 12.46
N ASN A 50 -25.22 23.52 11.80
CA ASN A 50 -26.57 23.50 12.37
C ASN A 50 -27.16 22.08 12.49
N ARG A 51 -26.44 21.05 12.01
CA ARG A 51 -26.89 19.66 12.15
C ARG A 51 -26.82 19.16 13.60
N PRO A 52 -27.74 18.27 14.01
CA PRO A 52 -27.65 17.55 15.28
C PRO A 52 -26.26 16.94 15.47
N VAL A 53 -25.75 16.97 16.70
CA VAL A 53 -24.44 16.38 17.07
C VAL A 53 -24.32 14.93 16.62
N GLU A 54 -25.40 14.16 16.74
CA GLU A 54 -25.42 12.74 16.37
C GLU A 54 -25.33 12.51 14.86
N GLU A 55 -26.02 13.33 14.06
CA GLU A 55 -25.94 13.26 12.59
C GLU A 55 -24.53 13.62 12.08
N ARG A 56 -23.86 14.56 12.74
CA ARG A 56 -22.45 14.90 12.46
C ARG A 56 -21.50 13.77 12.80
N ARG A 57 -21.69 13.12 13.95
CA ARG A 57 -20.89 11.94 14.36
C ARG A 57 -21.07 10.79 13.37
N GLU A 58 -22.31 10.52 12.97
CA GLU A 58 -22.61 9.47 12.00
C GLU A 58 -21.95 9.77 10.64
N THR A 59 -22.06 11.01 10.16
CA THR A 59 -21.41 11.44 8.91
C THR A 59 -19.89 11.23 8.97
N LEU A 60 -19.24 11.69 10.04
CA LEU A 60 -17.79 11.56 10.21
C LEU A 60 -17.35 10.10 10.35
N ARG A 61 -18.11 9.25 11.05
CA ARG A 61 -17.85 7.81 11.13
C ARG A 61 -17.93 7.15 9.77
N LYS A 62 -18.97 7.44 9.00
CA LYS A 62 -19.11 6.92 7.63
C LYS A 62 -17.94 7.36 6.74
N SER A 63 -17.49 8.61 6.89
CA SER A 63 -16.31 9.11 6.17
C SER A 63 -15.02 8.40 6.61
N LEU A 64 -14.86 8.05 7.89
CA LEU A 64 -13.72 7.22 8.33
C LEU A 64 -13.77 5.83 7.70
N ASP A 65 -14.92 5.16 7.74
CA ASP A 65 -15.07 3.83 7.16
C ASP A 65 -14.72 3.83 5.66
N ASP A 66 -15.13 4.88 4.93
CA ASP A 66 -14.77 5.06 3.52
C ASP A 66 -13.28 5.32 3.31
N ILE A 67 -12.62 6.10 4.18
CA ILE A 67 -11.18 6.36 4.10
C ILE A 67 -10.39 5.10 4.42
N ASP A 68 -10.76 4.35 5.45
CA ASP A 68 -10.10 3.10 5.84
C ASP A 68 -10.19 2.07 4.71
N ARG A 69 -11.35 1.98 4.06
CA ARG A 69 -11.50 1.16 2.86
C ARG A 69 -10.57 1.60 1.73
N GLN A 70 -10.50 2.90 1.44
CA GLN A 70 -9.61 3.42 0.39
C GLN A 70 -8.13 3.22 0.72
N ILE A 71 -7.73 3.32 1.99
CA ILE A 71 -6.37 3.01 2.47
C ILE A 71 -6.06 1.55 2.15
N SER A 72 -6.93 0.62 2.56
CA SER A 72 -6.72 -0.82 2.33
C SER A 72 -6.65 -1.16 0.84
N GLU A 73 -7.56 -0.62 0.01
CA GLU A 73 -7.52 -0.81 -1.45
C GLU A 73 -6.21 -0.24 -2.05
N THR A 74 -5.74 0.91 -1.56
CA THR A 74 -4.49 1.53 -2.03
C THR A 74 -3.27 0.72 -1.62
N GLU A 75 -3.23 0.17 -0.40
CA GLU A 75 -2.16 -0.70 0.08
C GLU A 75 -2.05 -1.99 -0.72
N ILE A 76 -3.18 -2.65 -1.00
CA ILE A 76 -3.24 -3.85 -1.87
C ILE A 76 -2.71 -3.50 -3.27
N ALA A 77 -3.13 -2.38 -3.83
CA ALA A 77 -2.67 -1.93 -5.14
C ALA A 77 -1.18 -1.58 -5.17
N MET A 78 -0.63 -1.06 -4.06
CA MET A 78 0.81 -0.81 -3.91
C MET A 78 1.60 -2.10 -3.76
N GLU A 79 1.09 -3.10 -3.03
CA GLU A 79 1.73 -4.41 -2.89
C GLU A 79 1.84 -5.10 -4.25
N ALA A 80 0.76 -5.12 -5.04
CA ALA A 80 0.78 -5.67 -6.39
C ALA A 80 1.78 -4.95 -7.31
N ALA A 81 1.84 -3.61 -7.24
CA ALA A 81 2.79 -2.82 -8.02
C ALA A 81 4.24 -3.08 -7.58
N ARG A 82 4.48 -3.26 -6.28
CA ARG A 82 5.79 -3.61 -5.73
C ARG A 82 6.25 -4.97 -6.22
N SER A 83 5.40 -6.00 -6.18
CA SER A 83 5.74 -7.33 -6.68
C SER A 83 6.13 -7.30 -8.16
N PHE A 84 5.42 -6.52 -8.98
CA PHE A 84 5.77 -6.34 -10.40
C PHE A 84 7.14 -5.67 -10.60
N LEU A 85 7.45 -4.63 -9.81
CA LEU A 85 8.74 -3.95 -9.89
C LEU A 85 9.89 -4.85 -9.43
N GLU A 86 9.71 -5.61 -8.34
CA GLU A 86 10.70 -6.58 -7.86
C GLU A 86 10.93 -7.71 -8.89
N GLU A 87 9.89 -8.24 -9.51
CA GLU A 87 10.01 -9.21 -10.61
C GLU A 87 10.75 -8.62 -11.82
N SER A 88 10.47 -7.37 -12.15
CA SER A 88 11.13 -6.66 -13.27
C SER A 88 12.61 -6.37 -13.02
N GLU A 89 12.99 -6.04 -11.78
CA GLU A 89 14.39 -5.86 -11.38
C GLU A 89 15.15 -7.20 -11.38
N ASN A 90 14.55 -8.30 -10.92
CA ASN A 90 15.16 -9.62 -10.96
C ASN A 90 15.51 -10.09 -12.39
N VAL A 91 14.67 -9.75 -13.37
CA VAL A 91 14.95 -10.06 -14.80
C VAL A 91 16.08 -9.20 -15.36
N ARG A 92 16.25 -7.96 -14.87
CA ARG A 92 17.28 -7.02 -15.33
C ARG A 92 18.70 -7.43 -14.90
N ASP A 93 18.84 -8.12 -13.76
CA ASP A 93 20.12 -8.64 -13.26
C ASP A 93 20.52 -10.01 -13.87
N GLY A 94 19.69 -10.62 -14.73
CA GLY A 94 20.01 -11.88 -15.41
C GLY A 94 19.96 -13.12 -14.51
N TYR A 95 19.38 -13.03 -13.31
CA TYR A 95 19.21 -14.16 -12.39
C TYR A 95 17.74 -14.56 -12.29
N ASP A 96 17.36 -15.66 -12.94
CA ASP A 96 16.17 -16.41 -12.55
C ASP A 96 16.38 -16.96 -11.13
N ARG A 97 15.92 -16.23 -10.12
CA ARG A 97 15.81 -16.77 -8.75
C ARG A 97 14.63 -17.74 -8.72
N VAL A 98 14.89 -18.99 -9.09
CA VAL A 98 13.90 -20.07 -8.92
C VAL A 98 13.83 -20.39 -7.42
N PRO A 99 12.67 -20.22 -6.76
CA PRO A 99 12.50 -20.69 -5.38
C PRO A 99 12.59 -22.21 -5.38
N VAL A 100 13.69 -22.75 -4.83
CA VAL A 100 13.84 -24.19 -4.68
C VAL A 100 13.19 -24.58 -3.35
N ALA A 101 12.05 -25.26 -3.41
CA ALA A 101 11.42 -25.85 -2.24
C ALA A 101 12.31 -26.99 -1.72
N VAL A 102 13.16 -26.71 -0.74
CA VAL A 102 13.93 -27.75 -0.05
C VAL A 102 12.97 -28.52 0.85
N GLY A 103 12.91 -29.84 0.67
CA GLY A 103 11.91 -30.73 1.23
C GLY A 103 11.75 -30.66 2.76
N LYS A 104 10.54 -31.04 3.19
CA LYS A 104 10.04 -31.06 4.57
C LYS A 104 11.00 -31.76 5.55
N GLY A 105 11.76 -30.98 6.30
CA GLY A 105 12.42 -31.39 7.55
C GLY A 105 11.82 -30.61 8.73
N ARG A 106 11.45 -31.31 9.82
CA ARG A 106 10.77 -30.75 11.00
C ARG A 106 11.52 -29.54 11.58
N GLY A 107 10.93 -28.35 11.45
CA GLY A 107 11.27 -27.16 12.23
C GLY A 107 11.80 -26.00 11.39
N ARG A 108 10.91 -25.04 11.10
CA ARG A 108 11.18 -23.71 10.51
C ARG A 108 11.79 -23.76 9.12
N GLY A 109 10.95 -23.62 8.09
CA GLY A 109 11.37 -23.53 6.69
C GLY A 109 12.36 -22.39 6.48
N GLN A 110 13.62 -22.75 6.32
CA GLN A 110 14.67 -21.84 5.89
C GLN A 110 14.55 -21.72 4.36
N VAL A 111 14.27 -20.52 3.86
CA VAL A 111 14.27 -20.23 2.43
C VAL A 111 15.72 -19.97 2.03
N GLU A 112 16.37 -20.95 1.40
CA GLU A 112 17.67 -20.75 0.78
C GLU A 112 17.51 -20.39 -0.70
N HIS A 113 18.14 -19.30 -1.13
CA HIS A 113 18.13 -18.86 -2.52
C HIS A 113 19.33 -19.46 -3.24
N ILE A 114 19.09 -20.43 -4.13
CA ILE A 114 20.16 -21.03 -4.93
C ILE A 114 20.41 -20.16 -6.16
N ARG A 115 21.66 -19.73 -6.36
CA ARG A 115 22.11 -18.98 -7.55
C ARG A 115 22.44 -19.97 -8.66
N ILE A 116 21.61 -20.05 -9.69
CA ILE A 116 21.92 -20.85 -10.89
C ILE A 116 22.65 -19.94 -11.87
N VAL A 117 23.96 -20.14 -12.02
CA VAL A 117 24.76 -19.46 -13.05
C VAL A 117 24.61 -20.26 -14.35
N ARG A 118 23.96 -19.69 -15.36
CA ARG A 118 23.91 -20.29 -16.70
C ARG A 118 25.30 -20.13 -17.33
N ALA A 119 26.10 -21.18 -17.32
CA ALA A 119 27.35 -21.21 -18.07
C ALA A 119 27.01 -21.11 -19.57
N GLN A 120 27.19 -19.94 -20.16
CA GLN A 120 27.18 -19.78 -21.61
C GLN A 120 28.39 -20.55 -22.16
N ARG A 121 28.13 -21.73 -22.73
CA ARG A 121 29.08 -22.49 -23.56
C ARG A 121 28.76 -22.21 -25.03
N GLY A 122 29.79 -21.82 -25.78
CA GLY A 122 29.95 -22.06 -27.22
C GLY A 122 29.25 -21.08 -28.14
#